data_AF-A0A7W5FGR6-F1
#
_entry.id   AF-A0A7W5FGR6-F1
#
_cell.length_a   1.000
_cell.length_b   1.000
_cell.length_c   1.000
_cell.angle_alpha   90.00
_cell.angle_beta   90.00
_cell.angle_gamma   90.00
#
_symmetry.space_group_name_H-M   'P 1'
#
loop_
_entity.id
_entity.type
_entity.pdbx_description
1 polymer ?
#
loop_
_entity_poly.entity_id
_entity_poly.type
_entity_poly.pdbx_seq_one_letter_code
_entity_poly.pdbx_strand_id
1 'polypeptide(L)'
;MTVIDTSRHPASGVDPATLVTTLQAEVASLLTPVDWAEDEIAAASRRHPDQADLLFHTFGLLRRRDLGSGMGTEFVYRGHARELLERVAAEEDLRPATAAEICLLLSKVSLQTPIHGPGAGLYFRMWQAAFGDHPLTAEIIGDQSAYQQLHGTRIDELEAMLRRKAADPARQLGGIRCRGLHHGGPVTCRFSNN
;
A
#
# COMPACT_ATOMS: atom_id res chain seq x y z
N MET A 1 -55.56 -7.82 -43.34
CA MET A 1 -54.81 -6.56 -43.27
C MET A 1 -53.94 -6.64 -42.04
N THR A 2 -52.68 -7.06 -42.21
CA THR A 2 -51.69 -7.20 -41.13
C THR A 2 -50.42 -6.56 -41.66
N VAL A 3 -50.08 -5.40 -41.12
CA VAL A 3 -48.84 -4.68 -41.46
C VAL A 3 -47.76 -5.18 -40.51
N ILE A 4 -46.66 -5.65 -41.08
CA ILE A 4 -45.45 -6.06 -40.39
C ILE A 4 -44.72 -4.79 -39.95
N ASP A 5 -44.50 -4.62 -38.64
CA ASP A 5 -43.55 -3.62 -38.12
C ASP A 5 -42.14 -4.21 -38.17
N THR A 6 -41.41 -3.83 -39.21
CA THR A 6 -39.96 -3.99 -39.29
C THR A 6 -39.29 -2.72 -38.77
N SER A 7 -39.01 -2.62 -37.47
CA SER A 7 -38.03 -1.64 -37.00
C SER A 7 -37.37 -1.95 -35.66
N ARG A 8 -36.04 -1.83 -35.67
CA ARG A 8 -35.07 -1.68 -34.56
C ARG A 8 -34.60 -2.93 -33.82
N HIS A 9 -33.55 -3.53 -34.37
CA HIS A 9 -32.40 -3.93 -33.56
C HIS A 9 -31.62 -2.69 -33.12
N PRO A 10 -31.37 -2.46 -31.82
CA PRO A 10 -30.36 -1.49 -31.40
C PRO A 10 -28.96 -2.07 -31.67
N ALA A 11 -28.19 -1.39 -32.52
CA ALA A 11 -26.77 -1.65 -32.68
C ALA A 11 -26.07 -1.41 -31.33
N SER A 12 -25.55 -2.46 -30.72
CA SER A 12 -24.66 -2.40 -29.56
C SER A 12 -23.27 -1.90 -30.01
N GLY A 13 -23.18 -0.63 -30.39
CA GLY A 13 -21.90 0.05 -30.61
C GLY A 13 -21.51 0.76 -29.33
N VAL A 14 -20.45 0.31 -28.66
CA VAL A 14 -19.85 1.11 -27.58
C VAL A 14 -19.33 2.40 -28.21
N ASP A 15 -19.79 3.54 -27.70
CA ASP A 15 -19.39 4.86 -28.19
C ASP A 15 -17.87 5.09 -27.99
N PRO A 16 -17.11 5.41 -29.06
CA PRO A 16 -15.69 5.70 -28.97
C PRO A 16 -15.32 6.79 -27.95
N ALA A 17 -16.18 7.80 -27.75
CA ALA A 17 -15.92 8.84 -26.75
C ALA A 17 -16.05 8.31 -25.31
N THR A 18 -17.01 7.41 -25.08
CA THR A 18 -17.15 6.67 -23.83
C THR A 18 -15.94 5.76 -23.57
N LEU A 19 -15.41 5.09 -24.61
CA LEU A 19 -14.19 4.28 -24.50
C LEU A 19 -12.97 5.12 -24.13
N VAL A 20 -12.77 6.27 -24.80
CA VAL A 20 -11.65 7.18 -24.52
C VAL A 20 -11.74 7.73 -23.10
N THR A 21 -12.93 8.15 -22.67
CA THR A 21 -13.13 8.69 -21.31
C THR A 21 -12.89 7.63 -20.24
N THR A 22 -13.37 6.41 -20.47
CA THR A 22 -13.13 5.28 -19.56
C THR A 22 -11.65 4.94 -19.50
N LEU A 23 -10.98 4.85 -20.64
CA LEU A 23 -9.53 4.62 -20.70
C LEU A 23 -8.74 5.73 -20.02
N GLN A 24 -9.13 7.00 -20.19
CA GLN A 24 -8.50 8.13 -19.51
C GLN A 24 -8.69 8.08 -17.99
N ALA A 25 -9.87 7.70 -17.51
CA ALA A 25 -10.13 7.53 -16.07
C ALA A 25 -9.34 6.36 -15.48
N GLU A 26 -9.28 5.24 -16.18
CA GLU A 26 -8.48 4.07 -15.79
C GLU A 26 -6.98 4.41 -15.76
N VAL A 27 -6.46 5.09 -16.78
CA VAL A 27 -5.07 5.55 -16.83
C VAL A 27 -4.78 6.57 -15.73
N ALA A 28 -5.66 7.56 -15.52
CA ALA A 28 -5.50 8.54 -14.44
C ALA A 28 -5.50 7.90 -13.05
N SER A 29 -6.35 6.88 -12.84
CA SER A 29 -6.39 6.08 -11.61
C SER A 29 -5.13 5.23 -11.39
N LEU A 30 -4.45 4.84 -12.47
CA LEU A 30 -3.16 4.14 -12.42
C LEU A 30 -1.95 5.06 -12.22
N LEU A 31 -2.04 6.33 -12.64
CA LEU A 31 -0.95 7.31 -12.50
C LEU A 31 -0.83 7.85 -11.07
N THR A 32 -1.93 7.97 -10.33
CA THR A 32 -1.91 8.54 -8.96
C THR A 32 -1.01 7.74 -8.00
N PRO A 33 -1.05 6.39 -7.98
CA PRO A 33 -0.14 5.60 -7.14
C PRO A 33 1.33 5.67 -7.55
N VAL A 34 1.65 5.97 -8.82
CA VAL A 34 3.04 6.12 -9.29
C VAL A 34 3.65 7.37 -8.67
N ASP A 35 2.94 8.50 -8.75
CA ASP A 35 3.40 9.78 -8.19
C ASP A 35 3.61 9.65 -6.67
N TRP A 36 2.68 9.01 -5.96
CA TRP A 36 2.83 8.77 -4.52
C TRP A 36 4.04 7.91 -4.17
N ALA A 37 4.33 6.90 -4.99
CA ALA A 37 5.49 6.03 -4.79
C ALA A 37 6.80 6.79 -4.99
N GLU A 38 6.90 7.59 -6.06
CA GLU A 38 8.06 8.43 -6.33
C GLU A 38 8.28 9.47 -5.24
N ASP A 39 7.22 10.11 -4.75
CA ASP A 39 7.26 11.05 -3.62
C ASP A 39 7.81 10.40 -2.36
N GLU A 40 7.32 9.21 -1.99
CA GLU A 40 7.78 8.50 -0.79
C GLU A 40 9.23 8.01 -0.96
N ILE A 41 9.63 7.55 -2.15
CA ILE A 41 11.04 7.21 -2.45
C ILE A 41 11.92 8.43 -2.28
N ALA A 42 11.53 9.58 -2.84
CA ALA A 42 12.28 10.82 -2.71
C ALA A 42 12.36 11.27 -1.23
N ALA A 43 11.27 11.14 -0.47
CA ALA A 43 11.25 11.43 0.95
C ALA A 43 12.14 10.48 1.76
N ALA A 44 12.14 9.18 1.46
CA ALA A 44 13.00 8.19 2.10
C ALA A 44 14.48 8.46 1.77
N SER A 45 14.82 8.75 0.51
CA SER A 45 16.19 9.07 0.11
C SER A 45 16.73 10.32 0.79
N ARG A 46 15.87 11.32 1.08
CA ARG A 46 16.27 12.49 1.90
C ARG A 46 16.54 12.13 3.36
N ARG A 47 15.82 11.16 3.93
CA ARG A 47 15.99 10.70 5.31
C ARG A 47 17.17 9.73 5.45
N HIS A 48 17.46 8.98 4.40
CA HIS A 48 18.49 7.92 4.34
C HIS A 48 19.42 8.13 3.13
N PRO A 49 20.23 9.20 3.11
CA PRO A 49 21.06 9.56 1.95
C PRO A 49 22.03 8.44 1.54
N ASP A 50 22.58 7.70 2.50
CA ASP A 50 23.51 6.59 2.25
C ASP A 50 22.86 5.39 1.55
N GLN A 51 21.53 5.31 1.59
CA GLN A 51 20.73 4.29 0.94
C GLN A 51 19.94 4.83 -0.27
N ALA A 52 20.18 6.06 -0.71
CA ALA A 52 19.40 6.69 -1.78
C ALA A 52 19.41 5.89 -3.09
N ASP A 53 20.56 5.32 -3.47
CA ASP A 53 20.67 4.44 -4.64
C ASP A 53 19.82 3.17 -4.51
N LEU A 54 19.81 2.56 -3.31
CA LEU A 54 19.01 1.38 -3.03
C LEU A 54 17.52 1.72 -3.12
N LEU A 55 17.12 2.79 -2.45
CA LEU A 55 15.74 3.27 -2.37
C LEU A 55 15.18 3.59 -3.76
N PHE A 56 15.97 4.22 -4.63
CA PHE A 56 15.59 4.48 -6.02
C PHE A 56 15.18 3.19 -6.77
N HIS A 57 15.86 2.07 -6.51
CA HIS A 57 15.58 0.80 -7.17
C HIS A 57 14.46 -0.03 -6.53
N THR A 58 13.72 0.53 -5.56
CA THR A 58 12.68 -0.21 -4.83
C THR A 58 11.26 0.03 -5.31
N PHE A 59 11.04 0.86 -6.33
CA PHE A 59 9.70 1.17 -6.86
C PHE A 59 8.83 -0.08 -7.09
N GLY A 60 9.40 -1.14 -7.70
CA GLY A 60 8.66 -2.38 -7.96
C GLY A 60 8.18 -3.13 -6.71
N LEU A 61 8.76 -2.84 -5.53
CA LEU A 61 8.39 -3.43 -4.25
C LEU A 61 7.23 -2.70 -3.57
N LEU A 62 6.93 -1.46 -3.98
CA LEU A 62 5.85 -0.63 -3.43
C LEU A 62 4.48 -0.95 -4.07
N ARG A 63 4.35 -2.11 -4.72
CA ARG A 63 3.12 -2.53 -5.36
C ARG A 63 2.03 -2.76 -4.31
N ARG A 64 0.87 -2.14 -4.54
CA ARG A 64 -0.36 -2.39 -3.78
C ARG A 64 -0.68 -3.89 -3.74
N ARG A 65 -0.99 -4.40 -2.56
CA ARG A 65 -1.61 -5.73 -2.41
C ARG A 65 -3.12 -5.62 -2.53
N ASP A 66 -3.74 -6.66 -3.10
CA ASP A 66 -5.19 -6.77 -3.16
C ASP A 66 -5.76 -7.21 -1.79
N LEU A 67 -5.85 -6.26 -0.86
CA LEU A 67 -6.39 -6.46 0.50
C LEU A 67 -7.73 -5.73 0.71
N GLY A 68 -8.36 -5.29 -0.38
CA GLY A 68 -9.58 -4.48 -0.38
C GLY A 68 -9.35 -3.05 -0.88
N SER A 69 -10.46 -2.32 -1.07
CA SER A 69 -10.48 -0.99 -1.70
C SER A 69 -9.67 0.07 -0.93
N GLY A 70 -9.48 -0.10 0.38
CA GLY A 70 -8.72 0.85 1.21
C GLY A 70 -7.25 1.01 0.81
N MET A 71 -6.63 0.02 0.16
CA MET A 71 -5.26 0.15 -0.37
C MET A 71 -5.16 1.18 -1.51
N GLY A 72 -6.29 1.55 -2.13
CA GLY A 72 -6.36 2.62 -3.13
C GLY A 72 -6.39 4.02 -2.53
N THR A 73 -6.55 4.17 -1.21
CA THR A 73 -6.59 5.47 -0.54
C THR A 73 -5.17 5.97 -0.29
N GLU A 74 -4.90 7.24 -0.64
CA GLU A 74 -3.55 7.83 -0.62
C GLU A 74 -2.82 7.64 0.72
N PHE A 75 -3.41 8.05 1.83
CA PHE A 75 -2.73 7.97 3.14
C PHE A 75 -2.44 6.51 3.55
N VAL A 76 -3.31 5.58 3.16
CA VAL A 76 -3.13 4.14 3.41
C VAL A 76 -1.95 3.62 2.60
N TYR A 77 -1.91 3.97 1.31
CA TYR A 77 -0.82 3.62 0.42
C TYR A 77 0.51 4.21 0.90
N ARG A 78 0.55 5.50 1.25
CA ARG A 78 1.75 6.18 1.74
C ARG A 78 2.27 5.57 3.03
N GLY A 79 1.38 5.24 3.98
CA GLY A 79 1.78 4.52 5.20
C GLY A 79 2.38 3.13 4.90
N HIS A 80 1.79 2.40 3.95
CA HIS A 80 2.34 1.13 3.46
C HIS A 80 3.73 1.30 2.82
N ALA A 81 3.87 2.22 1.87
CA ALA A 81 5.11 2.46 1.13
C ALA A 81 6.24 2.92 2.07
N ARG A 82 5.92 3.84 2.99
CA ARG A 82 6.88 4.35 3.98
C ARG A 82 7.46 3.25 4.85
N GLU A 83 6.63 2.36 5.39
CA GLU A 83 7.12 1.23 6.19
C GLU A 83 8.04 0.32 5.38
N LEU A 84 7.74 0.06 4.10
CA LEU A 84 8.62 -0.73 3.24
C LEU A 84 9.96 -0.02 2.97
N LEU A 85 9.93 1.28 2.72
CA LEU A 85 11.14 2.06 2.47
C LEU A 85 12.03 2.15 3.71
N GLU A 86 11.45 2.26 4.92
CA GLU A 86 12.22 2.17 6.16
C GLU A 86 12.92 0.81 6.29
N ARG A 87 12.19 -0.27 6.02
CA ARG A 87 12.77 -1.62 6.08
C ARG A 87 13.87 -1.80 5.04
N VAL A 88 13.73 -1.23 3.84
CA VAL A 88 14.79 -1.23 2.82
C VAL A 88 16.02 -0.50 3.34
N ALA A 89 15.85 0.71 3.89
CA ALA A 89 16.96 1.51 4.41
C ALA A 89 17.68 0.81 5.59
N ALA A 90 16.93 0.06 6.39
CA ALA A 90 17.44 -0.75 7.50
C ALA A 90 17.91 -2.16 7.09
N GLU A 91 17.83 -2.52 5.81
CA GLU A 91 18.17 -3.86 5.27
C GLU A 91 17.38 -5.01 5.95
N GLU A 92 16.13 -4.74 6.33
CA GLU A 92 15.22 -5.69 6.96
C GLU A 92 14.42 -6.52 5.95
N ASP A 93 13.82 -7.61 6.43
CA ASP A 93 12.92 -8.46 5.63
C ASP A 93 11.65 -7.68 5.22
N LEU A 94 11.42 -7.59 3.92
CA LEU A 94 10.28 -6.87 3.35
C LEU A 94 9.01 -7.72 3.30
N ARG A 95 9.15 -9.05 3.32
CA ARG A 95 8.05 -10.00 3.14
C ARG A 95 6.93 -9.87 4.19
N PRO A 96 7.20 -9.67 5.49
CA PRO A 96 6.15 -9.55 6.49
C PRO A 96 5.16 -8.44 6.16
N ALA A 97 3.88 -8.65 6.48
CA ALA A 97 2.85 -7.63 6.23
C ALA A 97 3.21 -6.30 6.90
N THR A 98 2.86 -5.19 6.25
CA THR A 98 2.98 -3.85 6.84
C THR A 98 1.84 -3.60 7.83
N ALA A 99 2.00 -2.62 8.71
CA ALA A 99 0.96 -2.19 9.63
C ALA A 99 -0.31 -1.74 8.89
N ALA A 100 -0.17 -0.99 7.79
CA ALA A 100 -1.28 -0.59 6.94
C ALA A 100 -2.05 -1.82 6.39
N GLU A 101 -1.35 -2.86 5.96
CA GLU A 101 -1.95 -4.10 5.46
C GLU A 101 -2.69 -4.86 6.57
N ILE A 102 -2.13 -4.89 7.78
CA ILE A 102 -2.79 -5.51 8.94
C ILE A 102 -4.06 -4.73 9.32
N CYS A 103 -4.04 -3.40 9.28
CA CYS A 103 -5.24 -2.58 9.49
C CYS A 103 -6.35 -2.94 8.48
N LEU A 104 -6.02 -3.09 7.20
CA LEU A 104 -6.99 -3.50 6.18
C LEU A 104 -7.53 -4.92 6.41
N LEU A 105 -6.66 -5.87 6.77
CA LEU A 105 -7.06 -7.23 7.10
C LEU A 105 -8.03 -7.27 8.29
N LEU A 106 -7.71 -6.56 9.37
CA LEU A 106 -8.57 -6.49 10.56
C LEU A 106 -9.87 -5.74 10.25
N SER A 107 -9.83 -4.65 9.47
CA SER A 107 -11.03 -3.95 9.02
C SER A 107 -11.95 -4.89 8.21
N LYS A 108 -11.40 -5.68 7.29
CA LYS A 108 -12.16 -6.68 6.53
C LYS A 108 -12.82 -7.72 7.43
N VAL A 109 -12.12 -8.20 8.47
CA VAL A 109 -12.68 -9.13 9.45
C VAL A 109 -13.78 -8.45 10.28
N SER A 110 -13.62 -7.18 10.67
CA SER A 110 -14.60 -6.47 11.48
C SER A 110 -15.96 -6.28 10.80
N LEU A 111 -15.99 -6.27 9.46
CA LEU A 111 -17.22 -6.21 8.69
C LEU A 111 -18.03 -7.51 8.76
N GLN A 112 -17.40 -8.62 9.16
CA GLN A 112 -18.04 -9.94 9.25
C GLN A 112 -18.34 -10.32 10.69
N THR A 113 -17.47 -9.91 11.62
CA THR A 113 -17.62 -10.22 13.04
C THR A 113 -17.01 -9.12 13.89
N PRO A 114 -17.64 -8.74 15.01
CA PRO A 114 -17.06 -7.77 15.93
C PRO A 114 -15.65 -8.18 16.39
N ILE A 115 -14.69 -7.26 16.29
CA ILE A 115 -13.34 -7.46 16.80
C ILE A 115 -13.24 -6.84 18.19
N HIS A 116 -12.76 -7.62 19.15
CA HIS A 116 -12.59 -7.21 20.54
C HIS A 116 -11.23 -7.63 21.11
N GLY A 117 -10.88 -7.09 22.27
CA GLY A 117 -9.70 -7.50 23.03
C GLY A 117 -8.40 -7.35 22.24
N PRO A 118 -7.55 -8.40 22.13
CA PRO A 118 -6.27 -8.31 21.43
C PRO A 118 -6.37 -7.89 19.95
N GLY A 119 -7.46 -8.24 19.26
CA GLY A 119 -7.64 -7.85 17.86
C GLY A 119 -7.88 -6.35 17.69
N ALA A 120 -8.67 -5.75 18.59
CA ALA A 120 -8.91 -4.31 18.60
C ALA A 120 -7.64 -3.55 19.01
N GLY A 121 -6.95 -4.03 20.05
CA GLY A 121 -5.65 -3.49 20.46
C GLY A 121 -4.60 -3.52 19.34
N LEU A 122 -4.53 -4.63 18.58
CA LEU A 122 -3.63 -4.73 17.44
C LEU A 122 -3.99 -3.72 16.33
N TYR A 123 -5.28 -3.56 16.02
CA TYR A 123 -5.72 -2.58 15.04
C TYR A 123 -5.24 -1.16 15.40
N PHE A 124 -5.44 -0.72 16.64
CA PHE A 124 -5.00 0.61 17.07
C PHE A 124 -3.48 0.75 17.06
N ARG A 125 -2.73 -0.28 17.47
CA ARG A 125 -1.26 -0.27 17.39
C ARG A 125 -0.79 -0.10 15.95
N MET A 126 -1.36 -0.87 15.01
CA MET A 126 -0.99 -0.80 13.59
C MET A 126 -1.43 0.52 12.96
N TRP A 127 -2.58 1.07 13.37
CA TRP A 127 -3.01 2.40 12.94
C TRP A 127 -1.98 3.45 13.33
N GLN A 128 -1.56 3.48 14.60
CA GLN A 128 -0.57 4.44 15.07
C GLN A 128 0.78 4.29 14.34
N ALA A 129 1.20 3.05 14.08
CA ALA A 129 2.44 2.78 13.37
C ALA A 129 2.41 3.24 11.90
N ALA A 130 1.30 3.02 11.20
CA ALA A 130 1.18 3.35 9.77
C ALA A 130 0.75 4.80 9.52
N PHE A 131 -0.07 5.36 10.42
CA PHE A 131 -0.84 6.58 10.20
C PHE A 131 -0.74 7.54 11.39
N GLY A 132 0.42 7.62 12.05
CA GLY A 132 0.61 8.49 13.23
C GLY A 132 0.25 9.98 13.00
N ASP A 133 0.33 10.44 11.75
CA ASP A 133 -0.09 11.80 11.33
C ASP A 133 -1.61 11.96 11.14
N HIS A 134 -2.36 10.86 11.23
CA HIS A 134 -3.82 10.80 11.22
C HIS A 134 -4.31 10.31 12.59
N PRO A 135 -4.20 11.16 13.63
CA PRO A 135 -4.48 10.75 14.99
C PRO A 135 -5.94 10.33 15.17
N LEU A 136 -6.13 9.32 16.01
CA LEU A 136 -7.45 8.89 16.47
C LEU A 136 -8.01 9.92 17.45
N THR A 137 -9.33 9.86 17.73
CA THR A 137 -9.94 10.72 18.75
C THR A 137 -9.34 10.43 20.13
N ALA A 138 -9.40 11.40 21.06
CA ALA A 138 -8.86 11.25 22.41
C ALA A 138 -9.46 10.04 23.16
N GLU A 139 -10.73 9.73 22.91
CA GLU A 139 -11.42 8.53 23.43
C GLU A 139 -10.74 7.24 22.94
N ILE A 140 -10.48 7.15 21.64
CA ILE A 140 -9.83 5.99 21.04
C ILE A 140 -8.37 5.83 21.50
N ILE A 141 -7.67 6.94 21.76
CA ILE A 141 -6.32 6.91 22.36
C ILE A 141 -6.37 6.34 23.79
N GLY A 142 -7.37 6.72 24.57
CA GLY A 142 -7.63 6.14 25.89
C GLY A 142 -7.86 4.63 25.83
N ASP A 143 -8.71 4.19 24.89
CA ASP A 143 -8.97 2.78 24.65
C ASP A 143 -7.73 2.01 24.21
N GLN A 144 -6.90 2.58 23.33
CA GLN A 144 -5.63 1.96 22.91
C GLN A 144 -4.71 1.66 24.10
N SER A 145 -4.55 2.62 25.02
CA SER A 145 -3.74 2.43 26.23
C SER A 145 -4.31 1.33 27.12
N ALA A 146 -5.62 1.28 27.30
CA ALA A 146 -6.30 0.23 28.07
C ALA A 146 -6.10 -1.16 27.44
N TYR A 147 -6.28 -1.29 26.12
CA TYR A 147 -6.03 -2.55 25.41
C TYR A 147 -4.58 -3.01 25.52
N GLN A 148 -3.62 -2.09 25.39
CA GLN A 148 -2.20 -2.42 25.52
C GLN A 148 -1.86 -2.93 26.92
N GLN A 149 -2.41 -2.32 27.97
CA GLN A 149 -2.20 -2.76 29.36
C GLN A 149 -2.84 -4.13 29.64
N LEU A 150 -4.05 -4.38 29.13
CA LEU A 150 -4.79 -5.61 29.39
C LEU A 150 -4.34 -6.79 28.54
N HIS A 151 -3.84 -6.54 27.33
CA HIS A 151 -3.62 -7.58 26.32
C HIS A 151 -2.25 -7.55 25.64
N GLY A 152 -1.30 -6.72 26.10
CA GLY A 152 0.00 -6.49 25.45
C GLY A 152 0.66 -7.74 24.88
N THR A 153 0.91 -8.77 25.71
CA THR A 153 1.54 -10.03 25.26
C THR A 153 0.76 -10.73 24.15
N ARG A 154 -0.58 -10.77 24.25
CA ARG A 154 -1.44 -11.38 23.22
C ARG A 154 -1.47 -10.54 21.95
N ILE A 155 -1.36 -9.22 22.06
CA ILE A 155 -1.24 -8.32 20.91
C ILE A 155 0.10 -8.59 20.20
N ASP A 156 1.20 -8.76 20.93
CA ASP A 156 2.52 -9.06 20.35
C ASP A 156 2.52 -10.41 19.63
N GLU A 157 1.94 -11.45 20.24
CA GLU A 157 1.76 -12.77 19.62
C GLU A 157 0.92 -12.69 18.35
N LEU A 158 -0.20 -11.96 18.40
CA LEU A 158 -1.11 -11.78 17.27
C LEU A 158 -0.45 -11.00 16.14
N GLU A 159 0.31 -9.96 16.46
CA GLU A 159 1.09 -9.18 15.50
C GLU A 159 2.09 -10.07 14.77
N ALA A 160 2.93 -10.79 15.53
CA ALA A 160 3.94 -11.68 14.96
C ALA A 160 3.29 -12.77 14.09
N MET A 161 2.15 -13.30 14.51
CA MET A 161 1.39 -14.29 13.75
C MET A 161 0.84 -13.70 12.44
N LEU A 162 0.17 -12.53 12.48
CA LEU A 162 -0.43 -11.93 11.28
C LEU A 162 0.64 -11.44 10.30
N ARG A 163 1.73 -10.83 10.78
CA ARG A 163 2.85 -10.43 9.92
C ARG A 163 3.44 -11.61 9.15
N ARG A 164 3.59 -12.77 9.81
CA ARG A 164 4.05 -14.01 9.16
C ARG A 164 3.01 -14.61 8.22
N LYS A 165 1.76 -14.76 8.66
CA LYS A 165 0.71 -15.41 7.84
C LYS A 165 0.34 -14.60 6.60
N ALA A 166 0.37 -13.27 6.71
CA ALA A 166 0.08 -12.36 5.62
C ALA A 166 1.35 -11.89 4.90
N ALA A 167 2.47 -12.60 5.01
CA ALA A 167 3.69 -12.25 4.30
C ALA A 167 3.52 -12.36 2.78
N ASP A 168 4.17 -11.46 2.02
CA ASP A 168 4.25 -11.52 0.57
C ASP A 168 5.62 -12.09 0.15
N PRO A 169 5.69 -13.35 -0.32
CA PRO A 169 6.95 -13.96 -0.70
C PRO A 169 7.59 -13.29 -1.93
N ALA A 170 6.80 -12.57 -2.75
CA ALA A 170 7.30 -11.87 -3.93
C ALA A 170 7.93 -10.51 -3.60
N ARG A 171 7.76 -10.00 -2.38
CA ARG A 171 8.39 -8.74 -1.93
C ARG A 171 9.84 -8.98 -1.53
N GLN A 172 10.67 -9.20 -2.54
CA GLN A 172 12.11 -9.39 -2.40
C GLN A 172 12.83 -8.53 -3.43
N LEU A 173 13.88 -7.85 -2.99
CA LEU A 173 14.74 -7.12 -3.90
C LEU A 173 15.62 -8.12 -4.66
N GLY A 174 15.42 -8.21 -5.98
CA GLY A 174 16.28 -9.00 -6.85
C GLY A 174 17.64 -8.32 -7.09
N GLY A 175 18.45 -8.92 -7.96
CA GLY A 175 19.71 -8.29 -8.39
C GLY A 175 19.45 -6.96 -9.10
N ILE A 176 19.97 -5.87 -8.55
CA ILE A 176 19.86 -4.53 -9.14
C ILE A 176 20.84 -4.41 -10.31
N ARG A 177 20.35 -3.94 -11.46
CA ARG A 177 21.17 -3.53 -12.59
C ARG A 177 20.85 -2.08 -12.93
N CYS A 178 21.78 -1.17 -12.67
CA CYS A 178 21.61 0.25 -13.00
C CYS A 178 22.46 0.62 -14.23
N ARG A 179 21.94 1.51 -15.07
CA ARG A 179 22.67 2.09 -16.22
C ARG A 179 23.35 3.43 -15.88
N GLY A 180 23.41 3.80 -14.60
CA GLY A 180 23.86 5.13 -14.17
C GLY A 180 22.87 6.25 -14.51
N LEU A 181 21.58 5.92 -14.67
CA LEU A 181 20.53 6.88 -14.99
C LEU A 181 19.39 6.79 -13.98
N HIS A 182 19.13 7.87 -13.25
CA HIS A 182 17.94 8.02 -12.40
C HIS A 182 17.05 9.12 -12.98
N HIS A 183 15.75 8.84 -13.16
CA HIS A 183 14.78 9.73 -13.84
C HIS A 183 15.27 10.28 -15.19
N GLY A 184 16.06 9.50 -15.93
CA GLY A 184 16.62 9.90 -17.24
C GLY A 184 17.87 10.79 -17.17
N GLY A 185 18.29 11.22 -15.98
CA GLY A 185 19.53 11.98 -15.76
C GLY A 185 20.71 11.10 -15.32
N PRO A 186 21.95 11.43 -15.71
CA PRO A 186 23.14 10.71 -15.26
C PRO A 186 23.37 10.89 -13.76
N VAL A 187 23.68 9.78 -13.08
CA VAL A 187 24.03 9.75 -11.65
C VAL A 187 25.16 8.76 -11.39
N THR A 188 25.93 8.98 -10.33
CA THR A 188 26.88 7.98 -9.81
C THR A 188 26.12 7.05 -8.87
N CYS A 189 25.61 5.95 -9.40
CA CYS A 189 24.87 4.95 -8.62
C CYS A 189 25.79 3.79 -8.24
N ARG A 190 25.78 3.34 -6.99
CA ARG A 190 26.58 2.20 -6.50
C ARG A 190 26.32 0.88 -7.24
N PHE A 191 25.20 0.80 -7.98
CA PHE A 191 24.80 -0.35 -8.78
C PHE A 191 25.00 -0.18 -10.28
N SER A 192 25.57 0.95 -10.74
CA SER A 192 25.98 1.06 -12.14
C SER A 192 27.27 0.27 -12.35
N ASN A 193 27.28 -0.59 -13.36
CA ASN A 193 28.54 -1.13 -13.85
C ASN A 193 29.34 0.06 -14.40
N ASN A 194 30.52 0.29 -13.83
CA ASN A 194 31.50 1.25 -14.34
C ASN A 194 31.92 0.88 -15.77
#